data_AF-A0A849M4R1-F1
#
_entry.id   AF-A0A849M4R1-F1
#
_cell.length_a   1.000
_cell.length_b   1.000
_cell.length_c   1.000
_cell.angle_alpha   90.00
_cell.angle_beta   90.00
_cell.angle_gamma   90.00
#
_symmetry.space_group_name_H-M   'P 1'
#
loop_
_entity.id
_entity.type
_entity.pdbx_description
1 polymer ?
#
loop_
_entity_poly.entity_id
_entity_poly.type
_entity_poly.pdbx_seq_one_letter_code
_entity_poly.pdbx_strand_id
1 'polypeptide(L)'
;METLIGENLSTSIKKVRINNDKYEELIFLNKESTNLHDFLSQKLGSAINGNPNDGNVMRDTAIEIANSNGGIDDDQFLYGGEIESTKIVLMIWPWQDNEHLTIKKFIV
;
A
#
# COMPACT_ATOMS: atom_id res chain seq x y z
N MET A 1 -0.94 -10.02 3.77
CA MET A 1 -1.93 -9.01 3.33
C MET A 1 -3.31 -9.16 3.99
N GLU A 2 -3.80 -10.37 4.24
CA GLU A 2 -5.17 -10.61 4.71
C GLU A 2 -5.56 -9.91 6.02
N THR A 3 -4.67 -9.87 7.01
CA THR A 3 -4.90 -9.13 8.27
C THR A 3 -5.09 -7.62 8.07
N LEU A 4 -4.51 -7.07 7.00
CA LEU A 4 -4.53 -5.63 6.70
C LEU A 4 -5.81 -5.21 5.96
N ILE A 5 -6.25 -6.00 4.97
CA ILE A 5 -7.39 -5.65 4.10
C ILE A 5 -8.65 -6.49 4.35
N GLY A 6 -8.57 -7.50 5.22
CA GLY A 6 -9.66 -8.43 5.54
C GLY A 6 -9.88 -9.54 4.51
N GLU A 7 -10.66 -10.56 4.90
CA GLU A 7 -10.95 -11.73 4.06
C GLU A 7 -11.66 -11.34 2.74
N ASN A 8 -12.61 -10.40 2.81
CA ASN A 8 -13.41 -9.98 1.65
C ASN A 8 -12.55 -9.43 0.51
N LEU A 9 -11.63 -8.51 0.82
CA LEU A 9 -10.73 -7.94 -0.18
C LEU A 9 -9.62 -8.91 -0.58
N SER A 10 -9.25 -9.86 0.28
CA SER A 10 -8.21 -10.85 -0.03
C SER A 10 -8.56 -11.73 -1.23
N THR A 11 -9.86 -11.91 -1.53
CA THR A 11 -10.32 -12.62 -2.75
C THR A 11 -9.94 -11.92 -4.06
N SER A 12 -9.62 -10.62 -3.99
CA SER A 12 -9.18 -9.81 -5.13
C SER A 12 -7.67 -9.87 -5.37
N ILE A 13 -6.90 -10.59 -4.54
CA ILE A 13 -5.50 -10.91 -4.78
C ILE A 13 -5.42 -11.94 -5.91
N LYS A 14 -4.88 -11.54 -7.06
CA LYS A 14 -4.71 -12.43 -8.23
C LYS A 14 -3.46 -13.28 -8.14
N LYS A 15 -2.38 -12.70 -7.62
CA LYS A 15 -1.08 -13.36 -7.60
C LYS A 15 -0.22 -12.77 -6.49
N VAL A 16 0.37 -13.63 -5.68
CA VAL A 16 1.49 -13.25 -4.82
C VAL A 16 2.78 -13.49 -5.62
N ARG A 17 3.57 -12.44 -5.82
CA ARG A 17 4.85 -12.52 -6.54
C ARG A 17 6.01 -12.79 -5.59
N ILE A 18 6.03 -12.09 -4.46
CA ILE A 18 7.04 -12.22 -3.41
C ILE A 18 6.31 -12.18 -2.07
N ASN A 19 6.68 -13.06 -1.14
CA ASN A 19 6.19 -13.03 0.23
C ASN A 19 7.29 -13.52 1.16
N ASN A 20 7.84 -12.60 1.95
CA ASN A 20 8.80 -12.89 3.02
C ASN A 20 8.52 -11.98 4.22
N ASP A 21 9.29 -12.19 5.30
CA ASP A 21 9.06 -11.55 6.60
C ASP A 21 9.15 -10.02 6.58
N LYS A 22 9.76 -9.42 5.56
CA LYS A 22 9.95 -7.96 5.46
C LYS A 22 9.24 -7.34 4.27
N TYR A 23 8.85 -8.15 3.29
CA TYR A 23 8.38 -7.68 2.01
C TYR A 23 7.36 -8.62 1.37
N GLU A 24 6.25 -8.05 0.92
CA GLU A 24 5.22 -8.75 0.16
C GLU A 24 4.90 -7.93 -1.11
N GLU A 25 4.98 -8.57 -2.28
CA GLU A 25 4.53 -7.99 -3.55
C GLU A 25 3.41 -8.86 -4.11
N LEU A 26 2.28 -8.23 -4.45
CA LEU A 26 1.13 -8.92 -5.02
C LEU A 26 0.45 -8.11 -6.11
N ILE A 27 -0.27 -8.82 -6.98
CA ILE A 27 -1.18 -8.26 -7.99
C ILE A 27 -2.59 -8.35 -7.42
N PHE A 28 -3.31 -7.23 -7.46
CA PHE A 28 -4.67 -7.07 -6.97
C PHE A 28 -5.58 -6.59 -8.10
N LEU A 29 -6.87 -6.92 -8.02
CA LEU A 29 -7.86 -6.40 -8.96
C LEU A 29 -8.19 -4.93 -8.67
N ASN A 30 -8.02 -4.07 -9.66
CA ASN A 30 -8.28 -2.64 -9.56
C ASN A 30 -9.77 -2.30 -9.40
N LYS A 31 -10.69 -3.22 -9.73
CA LYS A 31 -12.14 -3.02 -9.52
C LYS A 31 -12.52 -2.74 -8.06
N GLU A 32 -11.70 -3.20 -7.12
CA GLU A 32 -11.88 -3.00 -5.68
C GLU A 32 -10.99 -1.87 -5.13
N SER A 33 -10.36 -1.06 -5.98
CA SER A 33 -9.41 -0.03 -5.55
C SER A 33 -10.03 1.00 -4.61
N THR A 34 -11.26 1.45 -4.87
CA THR A 34 -11.96 2.37 -3.95
C THR A 34 -12.12 1.74 -2.57
N ASN A 35 -12.64 0.52 -2.49
CA ASN A 35 -12.79 -0.19 -1.22
C ASN A 35 -11.44 -0.41 -0.53
N LEU A 36 -10.40 -0.76 -1.30
CA LEU A 36 -9.04 -0.90 -0.80
C LEU A 36 -8.53 0.42 -0.19
N HIS A 37 -8.65 1.54 -0.89
CA HIS A 37 -8.20 2.84 -0.41
C HIS A 37 -8.96 3.28 0.84
N ASP A 38 -10.27 3.04 0.91
CA ASP A 38 -11.08 3.34 2.11
C ASP A 38 -10.60 2.50 3.31
N PHE A 39 -10.40 1.20 3.12
CA PHE A 39 -9.91 0.31 4.17
C PHE A 39 -8.50 0.69 4.65
N LEU A 40 -7.59 0.98 3.72
CA LEU A 40 -6.24 1.39 4.05
C LEU A 40 -6.24 2.74 4.76
N SER A 41 -7.07 3.68 4.34
CA SER A 41 -7.18 4.99 4.99
C SER A 41 -7.72 4.89 6.42
N GLN A 42 -8.64 3.96 6.68
CA GLN A 42 -9.13 3.68 8.03
C GLN A 42 -8.06 3.04 8.93
N LYS A 43 -7.17 2.22 8.37
CA LYS A 43 -6.17 1.46 9.13
C LYS A 43 -4.85 2.19 9.32
N LEU A 44 -4.40 2.92 8.30
CA LEU A 44 -3.08 3.54 8.23
C LEU A 44 -3.15 5.07 8.22
N GLY A 45 -4.35 5.65 8.13
CA GLY A 45 -4.54 7.07 7.86
C GLY A 45 -4.48 7.37 6.36
N SER A 46 -4.69 8.64 6.02
CA SER A 46 -4.71 9.11 4.62
C SER A 46 -3.44 8.77 3.86
N ALA A 47 -3.58 8.56 2.54
CA ALA A 47 -2.45 8.41 1.65
C ALA A 47 -1.51 9.63 1.74
N ILE A 48 -0.22 9.36 1.72
CA ILE A 48 0.87 10.33 1.74
C ILE A 48 0.92 10.98 0.34
N ASN A 49 0.23 12.11 0.18
CA ASN A 49 -0.07 12.72 -1.12
C ASN A 49 0.78 13.97 -1.41
N GLY A 50 2.09 13.92 -1.14
CA GLY A 50 3.00 15.03 -1.43
C GLY A 50 2.85 16.26 -0.51
N ASN A 51 1.76 16.37 0.27
CA ASN A 51 1.60 17.42 1.27
C ASN A 51 2.52 17.16 2.49
N PRO A 52 3.56 17.99 2.74
CA PRO A 52 4.51 17.77 3.83
C PRO A 52 3.91 17.87 5.23
N ASN A 53 2.69 18.41 5.37
CA ASN A 53 2.01 18.61 6.65
C ASN A 53 0.78 17.68 6.81
N ASP A 54 0.80 16.50 6.21
CA ASP A 54 -0.29 15.50 6.35
C ASP A 54 -0.39 14.91 7.77
N GLY A 55 0.59 15.18 8.64
CA GLY A 55 0.63 14.69 10.02
C GLY A 55 0.95 13.20 10.13
N ASN A 56 1.34 12.54 9.05
CA ASN A 56 1.67 11.13 9.06
C ASN A 56 3.08 10.92 9.64
N VAL A 57 3.14 10.31 10.83
CA VAL A 57 4.40 10.05 11.56
C VAL A 57 5.36 9.11 10.83
N MET A 58 4.87 8.33 9.86
CA MET A 58 5.67 7.42 9.05
C MET A 58 6.12 8.03 7.71
N ARG A 59 5.83 9.31 7.47
CA ARG A 59 6.05 9.97 6.17
C ARG A 59 7.48 9.84 5.66
N ASP A 60 8.47 10.27 6.44
CA ASP A 60 9.86 10.30 6.00
C ASP A 60 10.37 8.89 5.64
N THR A 61 10.04 7.91 6.49
CA THR A 61 10.34 6.50 6.25
C THR A 61 9.63 5.96 5.00
N ALA A 62 8.36 6.31 4.80
CA ALA A 62 7.61 5.86 3.62
C ALA A 62 8.18 6.47 2.34
N ILE A 63 8.58 7.74 2.35
CA ILE A 63 9.23 8.42 1.21
C ILE A 63 10.60 7.81 0.92
N GLU A 64 11.41 7.52 1.94
CA GLU A 64 12.71 6.85 1.78
C GLU A 64 12.57 5.47 1.13
N ILE A 65 11.61 4.67 1.62
CA ILE A 65 11.28 3.36 1.05
C ILE A 65 10.80 3.51 -0.39
N ALA A 66 9.90 4.46 -0.67
CA ALA A 66 9.39 4.69 -2.02
C ALA A 66 10.53 5.04 -2.98
N ASN A 67 11.38 6.01 -2.63
CA ASN A 67 12.53 6.43 -3.45
C ASN A 67 13.52 5.29 -3.71
N SER A 68 13.71 4.39 -2.74
CA SER A 68 14.60 3.23 -2.89
C SER A 68 13.98 2.10 -3.74
N ASN A 69 12.66 2.15 -4.00
CA ASN A 69 11.89 1.07 -4.65
C ASN A 69 11.16 1.53 -5.92
N GLY A 70 11.70 2.51 -6.63
CA GLY A 70 11.19 2.97 -7.92
C GLY A 70 10.44 4.30 -7.88
N GLY A 71 10.32 4.93 -6.72
CA GLY A 71 9.63 6.20 -6.54
C GLY A 71 8.12 6.05 -6.45
N ILE A 72 7.43 7.18 -6.59
CA ILE A 72 5.97 7.25 -6.68
C ILE A 72 5.57 8.30 -7.73
N ASP A 73 4.69 7.91 -8.65
CA ASP A 73 4.12 8.79 -9.67
C ASP A 73 2.73 9.32 -9.27
N ASP A 74 2.18 10.27 -10.05
CA ASP A 74 0.93 10.98 -9.74
C ASP A 74 -0.31 10.07 -9.60
N ASP A 75 -0.32 8.91 -10.26
CA ASP A 75 -1.41 7.92 -10.23
C ASP A 75 -1.19 6.80 -9.20
N GLN A 76 -0.11 6.89 -8.42
CA GLN A 76 0.28 5.90 -7.43
C GLN A 76 0.03 6.42 -6.02
N PHE A 77 -0.15 5.49 -5.08
CA PHE A 77 -0.47 5.83 -3.69
C PHE A 77 0.54 5.25 -2.72
N LEU A 78 0.93 6.07 -1.75
CA LEU A 78 1.82 5.68 -0.65
C LEU A 78 1.04 5.75 0.66
N TYR A 79 1.12 4.71 1.47
CA TYR A 79 0.62 4.71 2.83
C TYR A 79 1.75 4.34 3.79
N GLY A 80 1.75 4.95 4.95
CA GLY A 80 2.63 4.60 6.07
C GLY A 80 1.82 4.63 7.35
N GLY A 81 1.99 3.63 8.20
CA GLY A 81 1.28 3.56 9.48
C GLY A 81 1.75 2.40 10.34
N GLU A 82 1.04 2.19 11.46
CA GLU A 82 1.32 1.14 12.42
C GLU A 82 0.05 0.34 12.70
N ILE A 83 0.14 -0.98 12.64
CA ILE A 83 -0.94 -1.91 12.96
C ILE A 83 -0.39 -2.96 13.91
N GLU A 84 -1.03 -3.11 15.07
CA GLU A 84 -0.61 -4.10 16.08
C GLU A 84 0.89 -4.01 16.42
N SER A 85 1.40 -2.78 16.58
CA SER A 85 2.83 -2.48 16.81
C SER A 85 3.79 -2.84 15.67
N THR A 86 3.26 -3.22 14.51
CA THR A 86 4.04 -3.44 13.29
C THR A 86 3.94 -2.21 12.40
N LYS A 87 5.08 -1.60 12.09
CA LYS A 87 5.17 -0.48 11.16
C LYS A 87 5.15 -0.99 9.74
N ILE A 88 4.26 -0.41 8.92
CA ILE A 88 4.02 -0.87 7.56
C ILE A 88 4.06 0.32 6.61
N VAL A 89 4.68 0.10 5.46
CA VAL A 89 4.61 0.99 4.30
C VAL A 89 3.99 0.24 3.13
N LEU A 90 3.04 0.86 2.44
CA LEU A 90 2.40 0.32 1.24
C LEU A 90 2.63 1.25 0.06
N MET A 91 3.06 0.68 -1.05
CA MET A 91 3.06 1.34 -2.36
C MET A 91 2.01 0.64 -3.23
N ILE A 92 1.09 1.42 -3.78
CA ILE A 92 -0.02 0.94 -4.61
C ILE A 92 0.15 1.53 -6.00
N TRP A 93 0.36 0.66 -6.98
CA TRP A 93 0.66 1.03 -8.35
C TRP A 93 -0.40 0.48 -9.30
N PRO A 94 -1.41 1.29 -9.68
CA PRO A 94 -2.35 0.93 -10.73
C PRO A 94 -1.62 0.63 -12.04
N TRP A 95 -2.14 -0.34 -12.80
CA TRP A 95 -1.65 -0.61 -14.14
C TRP A 95 -2.46 0.17 -15.16
N GLN A 96 -1.84 0.45 -16.30
CA GLN A 96 -2.47 1.15 -17.41
C GLN A 96 -3.63 0.37 -18.05
N ASP A 97 -3.76 -0.93 -17.75
CA ASP A 97 -4.89 -1.76 -18.18
C ASP A 97 -6.19 -1.46 -17.41
N ASN A 98 -6.13 -0.68 -16.32
CA ASN A 98 -7.23 -0.38 -15.39
C ASN A 98 -7.86 -1.61 -14.72
N GLU A 99 -7.31 -2.81 -14.91
CA GLU A 99 -7.81 -4.06 -14.34
C GLU A 99 -6.97 -4.50 -13.14
N HIS A 100 -5.69 -4.16 -13.14
CA HIS A 100 -4.73 -4.61 -12.14
C HIS A 100 -4.10 -3.44 -11.41
N LEU A 101 -3.64 -3.73 -10.20
CA LEU A 101 -2.71 -2.89 -9.47
C LEU A 101 -1.68 -3.77 -8.76
N THR A 102 -0.49 -3.26 -8.53
CA THR A 102 0.53 -3.89 -7.70
C THR A 102 0.51 -3.28 -6.31
N ILE A 103 0.48 -4.13 -5.28
CA ILE A 103 0.70 -3.69 -3.90
C ILE A 103 2.07 -4.21 -3.46
N LYS A 104 2.92 -3.29 -3.02
CA LYS A 104 4.19 -3.58 -2.37
C LYS A 104 4.05 -3.21 -0.90
N LYS A 105 4.21 -4.18 0.00
CA LYS A 105 4.15 -4.00 1.44
C LYS A 105 5.52 -4.22 2.05
N PHE A 106 5.97 -3.25 2.83
CA PHE A 106 7.22 -3.30 3.59
C PHE A 106 6.89 -3.30 5.07
N ILE A 107 7.57 -4.16 5.83
CA ILE A 107 7.57 -4.14 7.30
C ILE A 107 8.84 -3.43 7.75
N VAL A 108 8.69 -2.43 8.60
CA VAL A 108 9.76 -1.53 9.07
C VAL A 108 10.17 -1.87 10.50
#